data_AF-A0A2V8GD56-F1
#
_entry.id   AF-A0A2V8GD56-F1
#
_cell.length_a   1.000
_cell.length_b   1.000
_cell.length_c   1.000
_cell.angle_alpha   90.00
_cell.angle_beta   90.00
_cell.angle_gamma   90.00
#
_symmetry.space_group_name_H-M   'P 1'
#
loop_
_entity.id
_entity.type
_entity.pdbx_description
1 polymer ?
#
loop_
_entity_poly.entity_id
_entity_poly.type
_entity_poly.pdbx_seq_one_letter_code
_entity_poly.pdbx_strand_id
1 'polypeptide(L)'
;RVIVCLGRIAFDAAWRLLASRGAGRRPRPAFTHGAVYRAPDGMTIIASYHPSRQNTNTGKLTPRMLAAVFRVARATVSATDAHGSDQPQPRMNTDEHR
;
A
#
# COMPACT_ATOMS: atom_id res chain seq x y z
N ARG A 1 5.31 5.59 0.06
CA ARG A 1 5.32 4.54 -1.02
C ARG A 1 3.92 3.92 -1.11
N VAL A 2 3.46 3.52 -2.30
CA VAL A 2 2.09 3.01 -2.51
C VAL A 2 2.08 1.70 -3.30
N ILE A 3 1.29 0.73 -2.87
CA ILE A 3 0.98 -0.53 -3.58
C ILE A 3 -0.50 -0.50 -3.96
N VAL A 4 -0.80 -0.64 -5.25
CA VAL A 4 -2.17 -0.81 -5.74
C VAL A 4 -2.42 -2.30 -6.01
N CYS A 5 -3.36 -2.89 -5.28
CA CYS A 5 -3.69 -4.31 -5.35
C CYS A 5 -4.88 -4.52 -6.30
N LEU A 6 -4.62 -5.14 -7.46
CA LEU A 6 -5.65 -5.50 -8.43
C LEU A 6 -6.24 -6.87 -8.12
N GLY A 7 -7.36 -6.90 -7.42
CA GLY A 7 -8.06 -8.10 -7.00
C GLY A 7 -7.65 -8.62 -5.62
N ARG A 8 -8.43 -9.58 -5.12
CA ARG A 8 -8.25 -10.16 -3.78
C ARG A 8 -6.91 -10.87 -3.62
N ILE A 9 -6.44 -11.57 -4.65
CA ILE A 9 -5.16 -12.31 -4.61
C ILE A 9 -3.99 -11.36 -4.39
N ALA A 10 -3.93 -10.27 -5.16
CA ALA A 10 -2.89 -9.24 -5.00
C ALA A 10 -2.96 -8.57 -3.62
N PHE A 11 -4.17 -8.33 -3.12
CA PHE A 11 -4.38 -7.77 -1.79
C PHE A 11 -3.89 -8.68 -0.67
N ASP A 12 -4.20 -9.97 -0.74
CA ASP A 12 -3.76 -10.96 0.25
C ASP A 12 -2.24 -11.14 0.22
N ALA A 13 -1.63 -11.14 -0.97
CA ALA A 13 -0.17 -11.17 -1.12
C ALA A 13 0.50 -9.95 -0.48
N ALA A 14 -0.06 -8.75 -0.68
CA ALA A 14 0.48 -7.52 -0.08
C ALA A 14 0.42 -7.56 1.46
N TRP A 15 -0.66 -8.07 2.05
CA TRP A 15 -0.75 -8.24 3.51
C TRP A 15 0.21 -9.30 4.05
N ARG A 16 0.45 -10.38 3.31
CA ARG A 16 1.48 -11.38 3.68
C ARG A 16 2.88 -10.75 3.67
N LEU A 17 3.18 -9.92 2.66
CA LEU A 17 4.44 -9.18 2.58
C LEU A 17 4.61 -8.20 3.74
N LEU A 18 3.56 -7.46 4.12
CA LEU A 18 3.65 -6.57 5.28
C LEU A 18 3.83 -7.35 6.58
N ALA A 19 3.12 -8.47 6.73
CA ALA A 19 3.26 -9.33 7.90
C ALA A 19 4.68 -9.90 8.03
N SER A 20 5.31 -10.32 6.93
CA SER A 20 6.70 -10.81 6.96
C SER A 20 7.73 -9.72 7.29
N ARG A 21 7.35 -8.44 7.20
CA ARG A 21 8.17 -7.28 7.57
C ARG A 21 7.84 -6.74 8.98
N GLY A 22 6.96 -7.41 9.73
CA GLY A 22 6.51 -6.91 11.04
C GLY A 22 5.54 -5.71 10.96
N ALA A 23 5.09 -5.32 9.76
CA ALA A 23 4.19 -4.19 9.51
C ALA A 23 2.74 -4.63 9.21
N GLY A 24 2.44 -5.92 9.37
CA GLY A 24 1.10 -6.48 9.12
C GLY A 24 0.10 -6.10 10.21
N ARG A 25 -1.17 -5.86 9.81
CA ARG A 25 -2.27 -5.57 10.74
C ARG A 25 -3.04 -6.84 11.10
N ARG A 26 -3.42 -6.99 12.38
CA ARG A 26 -4.27 -8.08 12.89
C ARG A 26 -5.48 -7.50 13.64
N PRO A 27 -6.73 -7.88 13.28
CA PRO A 27 -7.09 -8.78 12.18
C PRO A 27 -6.77 -8.18 10.80
N ARG A 28 -6.54 -9.05 9.81
CA ARG A 28 -6.29 -8.63 8.41
C ARG A 28 -7.54 -7.90 7.89
N PRO A 29 -7.40 -6.70 7.31
CA PRO A 29 -8.54 -5.97 6.76
C PRO A 29 -9.26 -6.71 5.63
N ALA A 30 -10.54 -6.42 5.45
CA ALA A 30 -11.32 -6.98 4.35
C ALA A 30 -10.94 -6.37 2.99
N PHE A 31 -11.10 -7.16 1.93
CA PHE A 31 -10.90 -6.67 0.56
C PHE A 31 -12.14 -5.92 0.08
N THR A 32 -12.00 -4.62 -0.18
CA THR A 32 -13.05 -3.73 -0.70
C THR A 32 -12.44 -2.79 -1.74
N HIS A 33 -13.07 -2.65 -2.91
CA HIS A 33 -12.57 -1.73 -3.95
C HIS A 33 -12.56 -0.28 -3.44
N GLY A 34 -11.48 0.44 -3.74
CA GLY A 34 -11.25 1.81 -3.31
C GLY A 34 -10.73 1.94 -1.88
N ALA A 35 -10.65 0.86 -1.10
CA ALA A 35 -10.17 0.94 0.29
C ALA A 35 -8.66 1.26 0.33
N VAL A 36 -8.29 2.15 1.24
CA VAL A 36 -6.90 2.60 1.47
C VAL A 36 -6.48 2.20 2.88
N TYR A 37 -5.32 1.57 2.99
CA TYR A 37 -4.75 1.11 4.24
C TYR A 37 -3.33 1.62 4.39
N ARG A 38 -3.03 2.28 5.52
CA ARG A 38 -1.68 2.70 5.86
C ARG A 38 -1.06 1.68 6.81
N ALA A 39 0.12 1.19 6.46
CA ALA A 39 0.92 0.31 7.28
C ALA A 39 1.90 1.11 8.16
N PRO A 40 2.35 0.56 9.30
CA PRO A 40 3.28 1.25 10.21
C PRO A 40 4.63 1.59 9.57
N ASP A 41 5.06 0.85 8.54
CA ASP A 41 6.32 1.07 7.81
C ASP A 41 6.22 2.21 6.76
N GLY A 42 5.13 2.97 6.75
CA GLY A 42 4.88 4.05 5.79
C GLY A 42 4.43 3.57 4.41
N MET A 43 4.19 2.26 4.22
CA MET A 43 3.57 1.74 3.02
C MET A 43 2.06 2.02 3.01
N THR A 44 1.52 2.48 1.88
CA THR A 44 0.07 2.52 1.67
C THR A 44 -0.38 1.44 0.71
N ILE A 45 -1.36 0.63 1.10
CA ILE A 45 -2.03 -0.36 0.26
C ILE A 45 -3.37 0.21 -0.20
N ILE A 46 -3.65 0.16 -1.50
CA ILE A 46 -4.95 0.52 -2.07
C ILE A 46 -5.55 -0.71 -2.74
N ALA A 47 -6.74 -1.12 -2.33
CA ALA A 47 -7.44 -2.25 -2.91
C ALA A 47 -8.31 -1.81 -4.09
N SER A 48 -8.26 -2.56 -5.20
CA SER A 48 -9.15 -2.38 -6.35
C SER A 48 -9.64 -3.70 -6.88
N TYR A 49 -10.83 -3.75 -7.47
CA TYR A 49 -11.17 -4.84 -8.36
C TYR A 49 -10.17 -4.94 -9.52
N HIS A 50 -9.94 -6.17 -9.96
CA HIS A 50 -9.07 -6.46 -11.09
C HIS A 50 -9.78 -6.11 -12.42
N PRO A 51 -9.12 -5.47 -13.40
CA PRO A 51 -9.69 -5.14 -14.69
C PRO A 51 -9.80 -6.38 -15.62
N SER A 52 -10.44 -7.45 -15.14
CA SER A 52 -10.77 -8.61 -15.98
C SER A 52 -11.99 -8.32 -16.85
N ARG A 53 -12.11 -9.02 -17.99
CA ARG A 53 -13.27 -8.95 -18.90
C ARG A 53 -14.59 -9.13 -18.16
N GLN A 54 -14.67 -10.05 -17.21
CA GLN A 54 -15.89 -10.27 -16.42
C GLN A 54 -16.27 -9.02 -15.62
N ASN A 55 -15.33 -8.38 -14.92
CA ASN A 55 -15.62 -7.20 -14.10
C ASN A 55 -15.96 -5.97 -14.96
N THR A 56 -15.30 -5.81 -16.10
CA THR A 56 -15.54 -4.69 -17.02
C THR A 56 -16.85 -4.84 -17.79
N ASN A 57 -17.16 -6.05 -18.28
CA ASN A 57 -18.36 -6.30 -19.08
C ASN A 57 -19.65 -6.28 -18.24
N THR A 58 -19.58 -6.69 -16.98
CA THR A 58 -20.73 -6.65 -16.05
C THR A 58 -20.90 -5.29 -15.36
N GLY A 59 -20.01 -4.33 -15.60
CA GLY A 59 -20.03 -3.02 -14.92
C GLY A 59 -19.58 -3.05 -13.45
N LYS A 60 -19.21 -4.22 -12.91
CA LYS A 60 -18.66 -4.37 -11.55
C LYS A 60 -17.40 -3.52 -11.32
N LEU A 61 -16.65 -3.25 -12.38
CA LEU A 61 -15.60 -2.25 -12.41
C LEU A 61 -15.73 -1.39 -13.66
N THR A 62 -15.88 -0.08 -13.48
CA THR A 62 -15.88 0.88 -14.59
C THR A 62 -14.50 1.51 -14.78
N PRO A 63 -14.17 2.01 -15.98
CA PRO A 63 -12.93 2.76 -16.21
C PRO A 63 -12.79 3.97 -15.28
N ARG A 64 -13.89 4.66 -14.96
CA ARG A 64 -13.91 5.80 -14.03
C ARG A 64 -13.52 5.39 -12.60
N MET A 65 -14.02 4.25 -12.13
CA MET A 65 -13.66 3.70 -10.82
C MET A 65 -12.17 3.34 -10.75
N LEU A 66 -11.65 2.68 -11.78
CA LEU A 66 -10.22 2.36 -11.85
C LEU A 66 -9.35 3.64 -11.88
N ALA A 67 -9.75 4.63 -12.69
CA ALA A 67 -9.06 5.91 -12.74
C ALA A 67 -9.09 6.66 -11.39
N ALA A 68 -10.17 6.54 -10.61
CA ALA A 68 -10.26 7.11 -9.27
C ALA A 68 -9.21 6.48 -8.32
N VAL A 69 -9.02 5.16 -8.37
CA VAL A 69 -7.98 4.47 -7.58
C VAL A 69 -6.59 5.02 -7.87
N PHE A 70 -6.23 5.17 -9.15
CA PHE A 70 -4.92 5.70 -9.53
C PHE A 70 -4.75 7.19 -9.16
N ARG A 71 -5.83 7.97 -9.16
CA ARG A 71 -5.82 9.36 -8.70
C ARG A 71 -5.50 9.45 -7.21
N VAL A 72 -6.11 8.58 -6.40
CA VAL A 72 -5.80 8.45 -4.97
C VAL A 72 -4.36 8.00 -4.76
N ALA A 73 -3.88 7.03 -5.54
CA ALA A 73 -2.49 6.59 -5.47
C ALA A 73 -1.52 7.73 -5.74
N ARG A 74 -1.74 8.51 -6.80
CA ARG A 74 -0.93 9.69 -7.14
C ARG A 74 -0.91 10.71 -6.02
N ALA A 75 -2.09 11.09 -5.51
CA ALA A 75 -2.19 12.05 -4.40
C ALA A 75 -1.45 11.57 -3.15
N THR A 76 -1.48 10.26 -2.87
CA THR A 76 -0.78 9.66 -1.72
C THR A 76 0.73 9.71 -1.88
N VAL A 77 1.25 9.46 -3.09
CA VAL A 77 2.69 9.57 -3.36
C VAL A 77 3.14 11.03 -3.18
N SER A 78 2.45 11.98 -3.82
CA SER A 78 2.81 13.40 -3.74
C SER A 78 2.76 13.99 -2.33
N ALA A 79 1.87 13.48 -1.46
CA ALA A 79 1.82 13.88 -0.06
C ALA A 79 2.98 13.30 0.77
N THR A 80 3.57 12.18 0.36
CA THR A 80 4.69 11.54 1.07
C THR A 80 6.03 12.19 0.73
N ASP A 81 6.18 12.71 -0.50
CA ASP A 81 7.40 13.38 -0.96
C ASP A 81 7.69 14.67 -0.15
N ALA A 82 6.69 15.21 0.56
CA ALA A 82 6.83 16.35 1.46
C ALA A 82 7.38 16.00 2.87
N HIS A 83 7.67 14.73 3.18
CA HIS A 83 8.13 14.29 4.52
C HIS A 83 9.40 13.42 4.50
N GLY A 84 10.11 13.33 3.38
CA GLY A 84 11.26 12.43 3.20
C GLY A 84 12.62 13.13 3.11
N SER A 85 13.06 13.85 4.15
CA SER A 85 14.48 14.25 4.28
C SER A 85 14.89 14.51 5.74
N ASP A 86 14.55 13.63 6.67
CA ASP A 86 15.25 13.63 7.97
C ASP A 86 15.19 12.26 8.66
N GLN A 87 16.23 11.46 8.46
CA GLN A 87 16.67 10.50 9.47
C GLN A 87 18.19 10.51 9.49
N PRO A 88 18.83 11.09 10.52
CA PRO A 88 20.24 10.85 10.77
C PRO A 88 20.43 9.40 11.20
N GLN A 89 21.30 8.68 10.48
CA GLN A 89 21.76 7.36 10.89
C GLN A 89 22.42 7.45 12.27
N PRO A 90 22.10 6.59 13.25
CA PRO A 90 22.87 6.53 14.48
C PRO A 90 24.27 6.01 14.14
N ARG A 91 25.28 6.87 14.32
CA ARG A 91 26.68 6.45 14.28
C ARG A 91 26.90 5.53 15.48
N MET A 92 27.14 4.25 15.23
CA MET A 92 27.71 3.35 16.23
C MET A 92 29.10 3.90 16.58
N ASN A 93 29.24 4.50 17.77
CA ASN A 93 30.54 4.68 18.39
C ASN A 93 31.00 3.31 18.87
N THR A 94 32.06 2.80 18.24
CA THR A 94 32.87 1.75 18.83
C THR A 94 33.62 2.39 19.99
N ASP A 95 33.09 2.28 21.21
CA ASP A 95 33.90 2.53 22.40
C ASP A 95 34.85 1.33 22.56
N GLU A 96 36.10 1.55 22.15
CA GLU A 96 37.25 1.01 22.86
C GLU A 96 37.07 1.29 24.35
N HIS A 97 37.09 0.28 25.22
CA HIS A 97 37.62 0.39 26.58
C HIS A 97 37.90 -1.02 27.14
N ARG A 98 39.21 -1.32 27.18
CA ARG A 98 39.92 -2.17 28.14
C ARG A 98 39.72 -3.69 28.15
#